data_AF-A0A8J6ICE2-F1
#
_entry.id   AF-A0A8J6ICE2-F1
#
_cell.length_a   1.000
_cell.length_b   1.000
_cell.length_c   1.000
_cell.angle_alpha   90.00
_cell.angle_beta   90.00
_cell.angle_gamma   90.00
#
_symmetry.space_group_name_H-M   'P 1'
#
loop_
_entity.id
_entity.type
_entity.pdbx_description
1 polymer ?
#
loop_
_entity_poly.entity_id
_entity_poly.type
_entity_poly.pdbx_seq_one_letter_code
_entity_poly.pdbx_strand_id
1 'polypeptide(L)'
;MMVTDLHHLLDLPPDTPGPTRRLAEQIGSVVRAATAGDTGTAWESALPCRRRPANRACLGRMIVLRPEPNAPIQWQCSGCDDAGVISNWADSIFDLRRRSLTVADTAHDLVIPNEVAAALRDLQLLDPDGERLVFRIRAHDDGAVLSGSDDDLEDLIGSVAAEANHEANPRRRRQLNAAFDALSGATATGR
;
A
#
# COMPACT_ATOMS: atom_id res chain seq x y z
N MET A 1 -18.01 6.78 11.60
CA MET A 1 -16.69 7.43 11.62
C MET A 1 -15.87 6.88 12.78
N MET A 2 -14.74 6.25 12.48
CA MET A 2 -13.79 5.70 13.46
C MET A 2 -12.74 6.75 13.84
N VAL A 3 -12.36 6.80 15.12
CA VAL A 3 -11.25 7.64 15.61
C VAL A 3 -10.21 6.72 16.19
N THR A 4 -8.99 6.79 15.65
CA THR A 4 -7.90 5.88 16.01
C THR A 4 -6.67 6.66 16.43
N ASP A 5 -6.14 6.34 17.61
CA ASP A 5 -4.77 6.68 17.97
C ASP A 5 -3.88 5.50 17.54
N LEU A 6 -2.89 5.76 16.66
CA LEU A 6 -2.05 4.69 16.13
C LEU A 6 -1.21 4.01 17.22
N HIS A 7 -0.80 4.72 18.27
CA HIS A 7 0.03 4.15 19.33
C HIS A 7 -0.62 2.94 20.02
N HIS A 8 -1.95 2.89 20.08
CA HIS A 8 -2.67 1.73 20.63
C HIS A 8 -2.56 0.46 19.77
N LEU A 9 -2.05 0.56 18.55
CA LEU A 9 -1.98 -0.52 17.58
C LEU A 9 -0.55 -0.95 17.23
N LEU A 10 0.47 -0.25 17.75
CA LEU A 10 1.87 -0.56 17.46
C LEU A 10 2.34 -1.83 18.20
N ASP A 11 1.93 -2.00 19.46
CA ASP A 11 2.41 -3.09 20.33
C ASP A 11 1.25 -4.00 20.76
N LEU A 12 0.65 -4.71 19.79
CA LEU A 12 -0.45 -5.63 20.07
C LEU A 12 0.03 -6.92 20.76
N PRO A 13 -0.51 -7.28 21.95
CA PRO A 13 -0.19 -8.53 22.64
C PRO A 13 -0.39 -9.78 21.78
N PRO A 14 0.36 -10.88 21.97
CA PRO A 14 0.28 -12.11 21.15
C PRO A 14 -1.09 -12.82 21.18
N ASP A 15 -1.88 -12.60 22.23
CA ASP A 15 -3.25 -13.11 22.39
C ASP A 15 -4.34 -12.20 21.81
N THR A 16 -3.97 -11.08 21.17
CA THR A 16 -4.93 -10.17 20.53
C THR A 16 -5.83 -10.93 19.54
N PRO A 17 -7.17 -10.78 19.64
CA PRO A 17 -8.11 -11.45 18.75
C PRO A 17 -7.84 -11.14 17.28
N GLY A 18 -7.99 -12.15 16.42
CA GLY A 18 -7.75 -12.03 14.97
C GLY A 18 -8.45 -10.84 14.29
N PRO A 19 -9.73 -10.52 14.60
CA PRO A 19 -10.39 -9.34 14.05
C PRO A 19 -9.67 -8.02 14.40
N THR A 20 -9.19 -7.88 15.63
CA THR A 20 -8.46 -6.70 16.09
C THR A 20 -7.10 -6.59 15.40
N ARG A 21 -6.38 -7.71 15.20
CA ARG A 21 -5.13 -7.71 14.42
C ARG A 21 -5.34 -7.27 12.98
N ARG A 22 -6.36 -7.81 12.31
CA ARG A 22 -6.69 -7.43 10.92
C ARG A 22 -7.08 -5.96 10.79
N LEU A 23 -7.71 -5.40 11.82
CA LEU A 23 -7.99 -3.97 11.90
C LEU A 23 -6.69 -3.17 12.01
N ALA A 24 -5.80 -3.55 12.92
CA ALA A 24 -4.50 -2.89 13.07
C ALA A 24 -3.65 -2.93 11.79
N GLU A 25 -3.59 -4.07 11.12
CA GLU A 25 -2.95 -4.20 9.80
C GLU A 25 -3.56 -3.26 8.75
N GLN A 26 -4.89 -3.13 8.74
CA GLN A 26 -5.58 -2.22 7.81
C GLN A 26 -5.25 -0.77 8.13
N ILE A 27 -5.27 -0.39 9.42
CA ILE A 27 -4.91 0.96 9.84
C ILE A 27 -3.45 1.27 9.50
N GLY A 28 -2.52 0.35 9.75
CA GLY A 28 -1.12 0.50 9.35
C GLY A 28 -0.97 0.66 7.83
N SER A 29 -1.75 -0.09 7.04
CA SER A 29 -1.78 0.05 5.58
C SER A 29 -2.29 1.43 5.14
N VAL A 30 -3.35 1.94 5.78
CA VAL A 30 -3.91 3.28 5.52
C VAL A 30 -2.89 4.38 5.85
N VAL A 31 -2.15 4.25 6.96
CA VAL A 31 -1.07 5.19 7.32
C VAL A 31 0.04 5.18 6.27
N ARG A 32 0.51 3.99 5.87
CA ARG A 32 1.53 3.86 4.82
C ARG A 32 1.09 4.52 3.51
N ALA A 33 -0.13 4.26 3.06
CA ALA A 33 -0.66 4.90 1.86
C ALA A 33 -0.71 6.43 2.01
N ALA A 34 -1.37 6.95 3.06
CA ALA A 34 -1.52 8.39 3.26
C ALA A 34 -0.19 9.16 3.38
N THR A 35 0.86 8.51 3.90
CA THR A 35 2.20 9.11 4.08
C THR A 35 3.10 8.95 2.87
N ALA A 36 2.89 7.92 2.05
CA ALA A 36 3.53 7.75 0.76
C ALA A 36 3.06 8.79 -0.28
N GLY A 37 1.81 9.25 -0.15
CA GLY A 37 1.24 10.32 -0.95
C GLY A 37 1.59 11.74 -0.48
N ASP A 38 1.22 12.72 -1.32
CA ASP A 38 1.45 14.13 -1.06
C ASP A 38 0.49 14.69 -0.02
N THR A 39 0.96 15.69 0.73
CA THR A 39 0.14 16.42 1.71
C THR A 39 -0.90 17.28 1.00
N GLY A 40 -2.07 17.43 1.60
CA GLY A 40 -3.13 18.35 1.16
C GLY A 40 -4.02 17.83 0.04
N THR A 41 -3.70 16.69 -0.58
CA THR A 41 -4.50 16.12 -1.68
C THR A 41 -5.05 14.76 -1.28
N ALA A 42 -6.39 14.62 -1.36
CA ALA A 42 -7.03 13.33 -1.19
C ALA A 42 -6.85 12.50 -2.46
N TRP A 43 -6.59 11.20 -2.32
CA TRP A 43 -6.43 10.31 -3.47
C TRP A 43 -6.88 8.90 -3.14
N GLU A 44 -7.31 8.17 -4.18
CA GLU A 44 -7.79 6.80 -4.04
C GLU A 44 -6.63 5.81 -4.19
N SER A 45 -6.29 5.15 -3.08
CA SER A 45 -5.25 4.12 -3.07
C SER A 45 -5.78 2.80 -3.60
N ALA A 46 -4.90 1.93 -4.11
CA ALA A 46 -5.31 0.57 -4.48
C ALA A 46 -5.52 -0.36 -3.26
N LEU A 47 -5.58 0.16 -2.03
CA LEU A 47 -5.94 -0.62 -0.84
C LEU A 47 -7.42 -1.02 -0.90
N PRO A 48 -7.75 -2.33 -0.78
CA PRO A 48 -9.13 -2.76 -0.73
C PRO A 48 -9.79 -2.39 0.61
N CYS A 49 -11.09 -2.12 0.57
CA CYS A 49 -11.90 -2.10 1.78
C CYS A 49 -12.06 -3.53 2.33
N ARG A 50 -11.79 -3.73 3.62
CA ARG A 50 -11.95 -5.04 4.29
C ARG A 50 -13.37 -5.29 4.83
N ARG A 51 -14.29 -4.31 4.70
CA ARG A 51 -15.68 -4.44 5.17
C ARG A 51 -16.47 -5.41 4.31
N ARG A 52 -17.51 -5.99 4.93
CA ARG A 52 -18.46 -6.88 4.26
C ARG A 52 -19.92 -6.43 4.44
N PRO A 53 -20.31 -5.25 3.93
CA PRO A 53 -21.70 -4.78 4.03
C PRO A 53 -22.64 -5.80 3.39
N ALA A 54 -23.77 -6.10 4.06
CA ALA A 54 -24.73 -7.12 3.63
C ALA A 54 -24.09 -8.50 3.32
N ASN A 55 -23.05 -8.89 4.09
CA ASN A 55 -22.31 -10.15 3.94
C ASN A 55 -21.56 -10.32 2.59
N ARG A 56 -21.35 -9.25 1.83
CA ARG A 56 -20.57 -9.27 0.58
C ARG A 56 -19.31 -8.43 0.72
N ALA A 57 -18.21 -8.86 0.12
CA ALA A 57 -16.98 -8.05 0.11
C ALA A 57 -17.25 -6.69 -0.53
N CYS A 58 -16.86 -5.62 0.16
CA CYS A 58 -16.91 -4.29 -0.43
C CYS A 58 -15.89 -4.21 -1.58
N LEU A 59 -16.31 -3.69 -2.73
CA LEU A 59 -15.45 -3.50 -3.90
C LEU A 59 -14.74 -2.13 -3.87
N GLY A 60 -15.08 -1.28 -2.90
CA GLY A 60 -14.51 0.05 -2.76
C GLY A 60 -13.04 0.02 -2.34
N ARG A 61 -12.37 1.13 -2.60
CA ARG A 61 -10.97 1.39 -2.26
C ARG A 61 -10.85 2.43 -1.17
N MET A 62 -9.69 2.49 -0.55
CA MET A 62 -9.43 3.46 0.51
C MET A 62 -8.98 4.78 -0.12
N ILE A 63 -9.80 5.81 0.02
CA ILE A 63 -9.42 7.21 -0.21
C ILE A 63 -8.72 7.70 1.05
N VAL A 64 -7.53 8.26 0.89
CA VAL A 64 -6.71 8.76 1.98
C VAL A 64 -6.35 10.22 1.78
N LEU A 65 -6.31 10.98 2.88
CA LEU A 65 -5.93 12.38 2.90
C LEU A 65 -5.06 12.64 4.13
N ARG A 66 -3.86 13.16 3.89
CA ARG A 66 -3.01 13.77 4.92
C ARG A 66 -3.06 15.28 4.73
N PRO A 67 -3.92 16.02 5.45
CA PRO A 67 -4.21 17.42 5.13
C PRO A 67 -2.99 18.33 5.38
N GLU A 68 -2.23 18.07 6.44
CA GLU A 68 -0.99 18.77 6.80
C GLU A 68 0.07 17.77 7.26
N PRO A 69 1.36 18.14 7.31
CA PRO A 69 2.46 17.19 7.53
C PRO A 69 2.37 16.32 8.78
N ASN A 70 1.75 16.80 9.87
CA ASN A 70 1.59 16.07 11.15
C ASN A 70 0.13 16.03 11.63
N ALA A 71 -0.82 16.49 10.81
CA ALA A 71 -2.24 16.44 11.17
C ALA A 71 -2.77 15.00 11.11
N PRO A 72 -3.87 14.69 11.82
CA PRO A 72 -4.52 13.40 11.70
C PRO A 72 -4.84 13.04 10.24
N ILE A 73 -4.52 11.82 9.84
CA ILE A 73 -4.87 11.27 8.53
C ILE A 73 -6.37 11.03 8.50
N GLN A 74 -7.02 11.47 7.43
CA GLN A 74 -8.42 11.18 7.15
C GLN A 74 -8.50 10.06 6.11
N TRP A 75 -9.45 9.15 6.28
CA TRP A 75 -9.69 8.09 5.32
C TRP A 75 -11.16 7.76 5.18
N GLN A 76 -11.55 7.29 3.99
CA GLN A 76 -12.88 6.77 3.73
C GLN A 76 -12.84 5.71 2.64
N CYS A 77 -13.84 4.84 2.60
CA CYS A 77 -14.03 3.91 1.51
C CYS A 77 -14.82 4.60 0.38
N SER A 78 -14.46 4.34 -0.88
CA SER A 78 -15.21 4.82 -2.05
C SER A 78 -16.52 4.06 -2.32
N GLY A 79 -16.70 2.87 -1.71
CA GLY A 79 -17.85 2.00 -1.99
C GLY A 79 -18.81 1.77 -0.81
N CYS A 80 -18.45 2.14 0.42
CA CYS A 80 -19.33 2.02 1.58
C CYS A 80 -19.04 3.12 2.61
N ASP A 81 -19.88 3.27 3.63
CA ASP A 81 -19.78 4.35 4.62
C ASP A 81 -18.66 4.17 5.67
N ASP A 82 -17.68 3.30 5.40
CA ASP A 82 -16.55 3.11 6.30
C ASP A 82 -15.56 4.27 6.15
N ALA A 83 -15.31 4.96 7.26
CA ALA A 83 -14.48 6.15 7.28
C ALA A 83 -13.94 6.41 8.68
N GLY A 84 -12.84 7.14 8.77
CA GLY A 84 -12.25 7.51 10.04
C GLY A 84 -11.09 8.49 9.95
N VAL A 85 -10.52 8.73 11.12
CA VAL A 85 -9.34 9.57 11.33
C VAL A 85 -8.30 8.82 12.16
N ILE A 86 -7.02 9.04 11.87
CA ILE A 86 -5.90 8.42 12.55
C ILE A 86 -4.95 9.51 13.05
N SER A 87 -4.72 9.58 14.36
CA SER A 87 -3.76 10.48 15.01
C SER A 87 -2.49 9.74 15.44
N ASN A 88 -1.46 10.50 15.85
CA ASN A 88 -0.21 9.97 16.41
C ASN A 88 0.50 8.94 15.52
N TRP A 89 0.43 9.16 14.21
CA TRP A 89 1.02 8.28 13.21
C TRP A 89 2.44 8.69 12.81
N ALA A 90 2.80 9.96 13.00
CA ALA A 90 4.08 10.52 12.60
C ALA A 90 5.23 9.78 13.31
N ASP A 91 6.30 9.51 12.55
CA ASP A 91 7.51 8.83 13.02
C ASP A 91 7.31 7.37 13.48
N SER A 92 6.12 6.81 13.29
CA SER A 92 5.87 5.38 13.48
C SER A 92 6.52 4.54 12.37
N ILE A 93 6.57 3.21 12.58
CA ILE A 93 7.03 2.25 11.58
C ILE A 93 6.18 2.21 10.29
N PHE A 94 5.04 2.90 10.27
CA PHE A 94 4.15 2.99 9.12
C PHE A 94 4.27 4.33 8.38
N ASP A 95 5.10 5.25 8.87
CA ASP A 95 5.29 6.58 8.28
C ASP A 95 6.29 6.51 7.09
N LEU A 96 5.76 6.59 5.88
CA LEU A 96 6.51 6.52 4.61
C LEU A 96 6.79 7.90 3.99
N ARG A 97 6.74 8.98 4.79
CA ARG A 97 7.17 10.31 4.32
C ARG A 97 8.64 10.26 3.86
N ARG A 98 8.93 10.86 2.70
CA ARG A 98 10.30 11.00 2.19
C ARG A 98 11.12 11.80 3.19
N ARG A 99 12.19 11.17 3.69
CA ARG A 99 13.16 11.81 4.60
C ARG A 99 14.37 12.38 3.85
N SER A 100 14.55 12.01 2.58
CA SER A 100 15.62 12.50 1.71
C SER A 100 15.07 13.04 0.39
N LEU A 101 15.73 14.06 -0.16
CA LEU A 101 15.47 14.58 -1.49
C LEU A 101 16.22 13.71 -2.50
N THR A 102 15.54 12.72 -3.07
CA THR A 102 16.03 12.07 -4.30
C THR A 102 15.81 13.02 -5.48
N VAL A 103 16.73 12.99 -6.45
CA VAL A 103 16.58 13.75 -7.70
C VAL A 103 15.27 13.33 -8.34
N ALA A 104 14.46 14.31 -8.77
CA ALA A 104 13.22 14.04 -9.47
C ALA A 104 13.56 13.45 -10.84
N ASP A 105 13.57 12.13 -10.92
CA ASP A 105 13.64 11.43 -12.18
C ASP A 105 12.25 11.32 -12.81
N THR A 106 12.20 11.06 -14.12
CA THR A 106 10.94 10.90 -14.84
C THR A 106 10.21 9.67 -14.32
N ALA A 107 9.00 9.85 -13.79
CA ALA A 107 8.19 8.74 -13.31
C ALA A 107 7.38 8.14 -14.47
N HIS A 108 7.34 6.82 -14.50
CA HIS A 108 6.55 6.02 -15.44
C HIS A 108 5.34 5.42 -14.73
N ASP A 109 4.18 5.50 -15.36
CA ASP A 109 2.94 4.89 -14.88
C ASP A 109 2.76 3.49 -15.50
N LEU A 110 2.73 2.47 -14.66
CA LEU A 110 2.45 1.09 -15.05
C LEU A 110 1.07 0.68 -14.55
N VAL A 111 0.18 0.31 -15.48
CA VAL A 111 -1.09 -0.32 -15.13
C VAL A 111 -0.83 -1.79 -14.82
N ILE A 112 -1.08 -2.18 -13.57
CA ILE A 112 -0.89 -3.54 -13.07
C ILE A 112 -2.22 -4.12 -12.57
N PRO A 113 -2.39 -5.45 -12.62
CA PRO A 113 -3.55 -6.10 -12.03
C PRO A 113 -3.66 -5.87 -10.52
N ASN A 114 -4.88 -5.88 -9.99
CA ASN A 114 -5.14 -5.67 -8.56
C ASN A 114 -4.50 -6.74 -7.67
N GLU A 115 -4.40 -7.97 -8.16
CA GLU A 115 -3.73 -9.09 -7.50
C GLU A 115 -2.21 -8.89 -7.43
N VAL A 116 -1.60 -8.23 -8.43
CA VAL A 116 -0.19 -7.86 -8.40
C VAL A 116 0.04 -6.79 -7.34
N ALA A 117 -0.78 -5.73 -7.33
CA ALA A 117 -0.72 -4.70 -6.29
C ALA A 117 -0.93 -5.27 -4.87
N ALA A 118 -1.75 -6.32 -4.72
CA ALA A 118 -1.90 -7.03 -3.47
C ALA A 118 -0.64 -7.83 -3.10
N ALA A 119 -0.07 -8.59 -4.05
CA ALA A 119 1.14 -9.36 -3.84
C ALA A 119 2.34 -8.47 -3.46
N LEU A 120 2.48 -7.30 -4.07
CA LEU A 120 3.54 -6.34 -3.75
C LEU A 120 3.47 -5.83 -2.31
N ARG A 121 2.27 -5.64 -1.75
CA ARG A 121 2.08 -5.21 -0.35
C ARG A 121 2.42 -6.29 0.67
N ASP A 122 2.44 -7.55 0.23
CA ASP A 122 2.74 -8.71 1.07
C ASP A 122 4.24 -9.09 1.02
N LEU A 123 5.07 -8.36 0.26
CA LEU A 123 6.52 -8.53 0.27
C LEU A 123 7.07 -8.28 1.66
N GLN A 124 8.03 -9.12 2.09
CA GLN A 124 8.60 -9.06 3.43
C GLN A 124 9.88 -8.23 3.50
N LEU A 125 10.57 -8.06 2.37
CA LEU A 125 11.88 -7.43 2.28
C LEU A 125 11.83 -6.30 1.27
N LEU A 126 11.19 -5.20 1.67
CA LEU A 126 11.28 -3.92 0.96
C LEU A 126 12.08 -2.96 1.81
N ASP A 127 12.90 -2.15 1.17
CA ASP A 127 13.45 -0.95 1.80
C ASP A 127 12.37 0.15 1.90
N PRO A 128 12.63 1.27 2.59
CA PRO A 128 11.63 2.32 2.76
C PRO A 128 11.13 2.94 1.45
N ASP A 129 11.95 3.01 0.41
CA ASP A 129 11.57 3.59 -0.88
C ASP A 129 10.70 2.61 -1.69
N GLY A 130 11.02 1.32 -1.68
CA GLY A 130 10.18 0.25 -2.21
C GLY A 130 8.84 0.14 -1.49
N GLU A 131 8.82 0.23 -0.15
CA GLU A 131 7.56 0.29 0.61
C GLU A 131 6.73 1.51 0.18
N ARG A 132 7.35 2.69 0.09
CA ARG A 132 6.67 3.91 -0.35
C ARG A 132 6.10 3.76 -1.75
N LEU A 133 6.86 3.21 -2.69
CA LEU A 133 6.45 2.96 -4.06
C LEU A 133 5.19 2.07 -4.10
N VAL A 134 5.20 0.95 -3.36
CA VAL A 134 4.08 -0.01 -3.30
C VAL A 134 2.84 0.56 -2.61
N PHE A 135 2.99 1.30 -1.52
CA PHE A 135 1.86 1.88 -0.81
C PHE A 135 1.32 3.15 -1.47
N ARG A 136 2.05 3.73 -2.44
CA ARG A 136 1.59 4.83 -3.30
C ARG A 136 0.77 4.37 -4.51
N ILE A 137 0.66 3.06 -4.77
CA ILE A 137 -0.13 2.52 -5.88
C ILE A 137 -1.58 3.05 -5.80
N ARG A 138 -2.05 3.65 -6.89
CA ARG A 138 -3.38 4.26 -7.01
C ARG A 138 -4.39 3.27 -7.58
N ALA A 139 -5.65 3.42 -7.18
CA ALA A 139 -6.74 2.70 -7.84
C ALA A 139 -6.88 3.16 -9.30
N HIS A 140 -7.28 2.25 -10.18
CA HIS A 140 -7.54 2.52 -11.59
C HIS A 140 -8.65 1.58 -12.08
N ASP A 141 -9.46 2.00 -13.06
CA ASP A 141 -10.62 1.23 -13.52
C ASP A 141 -10.21 -0.17 -14.04
N ASP A 142 -9.09 -0.24 -14.76
CA ASP A 142 -8.54 -1.49 -15.30
C ASP A 142 -7.56 -2.22 -14.36
N GLY A 143 -7.43 -1.81 -13.10
CA GLY A 143 -6.49 -2.42 -12.17
C GLY A 143 -5.99 -1.47 -11.10
N ALA A 144 -4.69 -1.20 -11.14
CA ALA A 144 -4.02 -0.26 -10.26
C ALA A 144 -2.84 0.39 -11.00
N VAL A 145 -2.49 1.62 -10.67
CA VAL A 145 -1.36 2.33 -11.28
C VAL A 145 -0.20 2.41 -10.28
N LEU A 146 0.93 1.82 -10.68
CA LEU A 146 2.22 1.91 -10.01
C LEU A 146 3.06 2.97 -10.71
N SER A 147 3.54 3.97 -9.97
CA SER A 147 4.32 5.08 -10.52
C SER A 147 5.69 5.20 -9.84
N GLY A 148 6.77 5.04 -10.60
CA GLY A 148 8.17 5.12 -10.14
C GLY A 148 9.13 5.47 -11.28
N SER A 149 10.36 5.83 -10.97
CA SER A 149 11.43 5.92 -11.99
C SER A 149 11.81 4.53 -12.50
N ASP A 150 12.61 4.47 -13.57
CA ASP A 150 13.17 3.21 -14.05
C ASP A 150 13.98 2.50 -12.95
N ASP A 151 14.81 3.23 -12.20
CA ASP A 151 15.58 2.69 -11.08
C ASP A 151 14.67 2.15 -9.97
N ASP A 152 13.65 2.92 -9.55
CA ASP A 152 12.67 2.49 -8.54
C ASP A 152 11.98 1.17 -8.95
N LEU A 153 11.66 1.05 -10.24
CA LEU A 153 10.96 -0.11 -10.79
C LEU A 153 11.88 -1.32 -10.94
N GLU A 154 13.14 -1.12 -11.37
CA GLU A 154 14.15 -2.18 -11.46
C GLU A 154 14.47 -2.75 -10.07
N ASP A 155 14.61 -1.90 -9.05
CA ASP A 155 14.84 -2.32 -7.66
C ASP A 155 13.64 -3.10 -7.08
N LEU A 156 12.41 -2.66 -7.38
CA LEU A 156 11.21 -3.39 -6.99
C LEU A 156 11.14 -4.77 -7.66
N ILE A 157 11.44 -4.85 -8.97
CA ILE A 157 11.50 -6.12 -9.71
C ILE A 157 12.55 -7.05 -9.08
N GLY A 158 13.72 -6.53 -8.73
CA GLY A 158 14.76 -7.27 -8.03
C GLY A 158 14.29 -7.85 -6.70
N SER A 159 13.55 -7.05 -5.91
CA SER A 159 12.98 -7.47 -4.63
C SER A 159 11.95 -8.59 -4.78
N VAL A 160 11.05 -8.48 -5.76
CA VAL A 160 10.07 -9.53 -6.09
C VAL A 160 10.76 -10.82 -6.50
N ALA A 161 11.78 -10.74 -7.37
CA ALA A 161 12.53 -11.91 -7.82
C ALA A 161 13.28 -12.58 -6.67
N ALA A 162 13.93 -11.80 -5.82
CA ALA A 162 14.65 -12.30 -4.65
C ALA A 162 13.70 -13.07 -3.72
N GLU A 163 12.53 -12.52 -3.42
CA GLU A 163 11.57 -13.19 -2.54
C GLU A 163 10.95 -14.43 -3.19
N ALA A 164 10.62 -14.38 -4.49
CA ALA A 164 10.10 -15.53 -5.23
C ALA A 164 11.06 -16.72 -5.22
N ASN A 165 12.36 -16.46 -5.38
CA ASN A 165 13.41 -17.49 -5.42
C ASN A 165 13.59 -18.19 -4.07
N HIS A 166 13.32 -17.52 -2.96
CA HIS A 166 13.43 -18.07 -1.61
C HIS A 166 12.09 -18.53 -1.03
N GLU A 167 10.99 -18.40 -1.78
CA GLU A 167 9.65 -18.77 -1.32
C GLU A 167 9.44 -20.30 -1.32
N ALA A 168 9.23 -20.83 -0.11
CA ALA A 168 8.96 -22.25 0.11
C ALA A 168 7.52 -22.66 -0.28
N ASN A 169 6.54 -21.77 -0.12
CA ASN A 169 5.14 -22.00 -0.43
C ASN A 169 4.88 -21.89 -1.94
N PRO A 170 4.52 -22.99 -2.63
CA PRO A 170 4.34 -22.99 -4.09
C PRO A 170 3.20 -22.08 -4.58
N ARG A 171 2.20 -21.79 -3.74
CA ARG A 171 1.13 -20.86 -4.10
C ARG A 171 1.63 -19.42 -4.09
N ARG A 172 2.34 -19.03 -3.02
CA ARG A 172 2.92 -17.68 -2.90
C ARG A 172 3.98 -17.45 -3.96
N ARG A 173 4.85 -18.43 -4.22
CA ARG A 173 5.86 -18.36 -5.29
C ARG A 173 5.23 -18.10 -6.67
N ARG A 174 4.12 -18.78 -6.99
CA ARG A 174 3.39 -18.52 -8.25
C ARG A 174 2.82 -17.10 -8.32
N GLN A 175 2.32 -16.57 -7.21
CA GLN A 175 1.83 -15.19 -7.16
C GLN A 175 2.97 -14.18 -7.37
N LEU A 176 4.13 -14.41 -6.74
CA LEU A 176 5.31 -13.57 -6.91
C LEU A 176 5.88 -13.65 -8.34
N ASN A 177 5.93 -14.85 -8.94
CA ASN A 177 6.34 -14.99 -10.34
C ASN A 177 5.39 -14.24 -11.30
N ALA A 178 4.07 -14.33 -11.07
CA ALA A 178 3.11 -13.58 -11.87
C ALA A 178 3.28 -12.05 -11.71
N ALA A 179 3.61 -11.59 -10.49
CA ALA A 179 3.94 -10.19 -10.24
C ALA A 179 5.23 -9.76 -10.97
N PHE A 180 6.27 -10.60 -10.92
CA PHE A 180 7.53 -10.38 -11.64
C PHE A 180 7.32 -10.26 -13.15
N ASP A 181 6.56 -11.19 -13.74
CA ASP A 181 6.26 -11.21 -15.17
C ASP A 181 5.45 -9.96 -15.59
N ALA A 182 4.45 -9.59 -14.78
CA ALA A 182 3.63 -8.40 -15.04
C ALA A 182 4.44 -7.11 -14.99
N LEU A 183 5.31 -6.94 -13.98
CA LEU A 183 6.16 -5.77 -13.85
C LEU A 183 7.19 -5.69 -14.98
N SER A 184 7.87 -6.81 -15.27
CA SER A 184 8.90 -6.87 -16.33
C SER A 184 8.31 -6.64 -17.73
N GLY A 185 7.10 -7.16 -17.99
CA GLY A 185 6.41 -6.90 -19.25
C GLY A 185 5.93 -5.45 -19.39
N ALA A 186 5.45 -4.85 -18.31
CA ALA A 186 4.98 -3.47 -18.31
C ALA A 186 6.12 -2.46 -18.51
N THR A 187 7.28 -2.66 -17.87
CA THR A 187 8.47 -1.82 -18.08
C THR A 187 9.04 -1.95 -19.49
N ALA A 188 9.02 -3.15 -20.08
CA ALA A 188 9.49 -3.38 -21.44
C ALA A 188 8.59 -2.74 -22.52
N THR A 189 7.31 -2.52 -22.23
CA THR A 189 6.33 -1.93 -23.18
C THR A 189 6.28 -0.40 -23.07
N GLY A 190 6.74 0.17 -21.94
CA GLY A 190 6.75 1.60 -21.67
C GLY A 190 8.01 2.36 -22.10
N ARG A 191 9.06 1.66 -22.56
CA ARG A 191 10.28 2.22 -23.17
C ARG A 191 10.14 2.30 -24.69
#